data_AF-A0A847L3G0-F1
#
_entry.id   AF-A0A847L3G0-F1
#
_cell.length_a   1.000
_cell.length_b   1.000
_cell.length_c   1.000
_cell.angle_alpha   90.00
_cell.angle_beta   90.00
_cell.angle_gamma   90.00
#
_symmetry.space_group_name_H-M   'P 1'
#
loop_
_entity.id
_entity.type
_entity.pdbx_description
1 polymer ?
#
loop_
_entity_poly.entity_id
_entity_poly.type
_entity_poly.pdbx_seq_one_letter_code
_entity_poly.pdbx_strand_id
1 'polypeptide(L)' 'MKEELTIKMHSELAISPRIEELHRCMTIWCHSGIKSENNQNFEKVCERYGVSKAVVLKNKKYCLSLIE' A
#
# COMPACT_ATOMS: atom_id res chain seq x y z
N MET A 1 23.76 -21.77 -14.02
CA MET A 1 24.34 -20.40 -14.03
C MET A 1 23.35 -19.33 -14.48
N LYS A 2 22.74 -19.36 -15.68
CA LYS A 2 21.72 -18.37 -16.08
C LYS A 2 20.43 -18.44 -15.22
N GLU A 3 19.93 -19.63 -14.95
CA GLU A 3 18.71 -19.82 -14.14
C GLU A 3 18.87 -19.37 -12.67
N GLU A 4 20.02 -19.64 -12.05
CA GLU A 4 20.30 -19.17 -10.68
C GLU A 4 20.36 -17.64 -10.57
N LEU A 5 20.90 -16.96 -11.59
CA LEU A 5 20.90 -15.49 -11.64
C LEU A 5 19.48 -14.93 -11.80
N THR A 6 18.66 -15.55 -12.66
CA THR A 6 17.27 -15.12 -12.86
C THR A 6 16.42 -15.32 -11.60
N ILE A 7 16.60 -16.44 -10.89
CA ILE A 7 15.90 -16.71 -9.63
C ILE A 7 16.32 -15.71 -8.54
N LYS A 8 17.62 -15.43 -8.41
CA LYS A 8 18.11 -14.43 -7.46
C LYS A 8 17.56 -13.03 -7.76
N MET A 9 17.60 -12.60 -9.03
CA MET A 9 17.03 -11.31 -9.45
C MET A 9 15.53 -11.22 -9.15
N HIS A 10 14.75 -12.27 -9.38
CA HIS A 10 13.32 -12.29 -9.02
C HIS A 10 13.09 -12.31 -7.50
N SER A 11 14.01 -12.88 -6.71
CA SER A 11 13.92 -12.85 -5.24
C SER A 11 14.33 -11.51 -4.64
N GLU A 12 15.32 -10.83 -5.22
CA GLU A 12 15.82 -9.54 -4.74
C GLU A 12 14.87 -8.38 -5.11
N LEU A 13 14.06 -8.56 -6.16
CA LEU A 13 13.01 -7.63 -6.57
C LEU A 13 11.61 -8.03 -6.07
N ALA A 14 11.50 -9.11 -5.29
CA ALA A 14 10.23 -9.55 -4.72
C ALA A 14 9.77 -8.57 -3.64
N ILE A 15 8.91 -7.63 -4.03
CA ILE A 15 8.15 -6.82 -3.08
C ILE A 15 7.27 -7.79 -2.30
N SER A 16 7.47 -7.87 -0.98
CA SER A 16 6.64 -8.73 -0.16
C SER A 16 5.17 -8.26 -0.23
N PRO A 17 4.19 -9.18 -0.14
CA PRO A 17 2.77 -8.81 -0.14
C PRO A 17 2.43 -7.72 0.89
N ARG A 18 3.15 -7.72 2.02
CA ARG A 18 3.03 -6.70 3.06
C ARG A 18 3.51 -5.32 2.62
N ILE A 19 4.62 -5.23 1.89
CA ILE A 19 5.11 -3.96 1.35
C ILE A 19 4.14 -3.43 0.29
N GLU A 20 3.58 -4.31 -0.55
CA GLU A 20 2.60 -3.91 -1.56
C GLU A 20 1.30 -3.39 -0.92
N GLU A 21 0.82 -4.04 0.13
CA GLU A 21 -0.33 -3.57 0.93
C GLU A 21 -0.07 -2.19 1.55
N LEU A 22 1.12 -1.99 2.12
CA LEU A 22 1.53 -0.71 2.70
C LEU A 22 1.63 0.38 1.63
N HIS A 23 2.15 0.06 0.45
CA HIS A 23 2.22 0.98 -0.67
C HIS A 23 0.83 1.44 -1.10
N ARG A 24 -0.15 0.53 -1.21
CA ARG A 24 -1.56 0.88 -1.49
C ARG A 24 -2.16 1.77 -0.40
N CYS A 25 -1.90 1.47 0.88
CA CYS A 25 -2.34 2.32 2.00
C CYS A 25 -1.75 3.73 1.91
N MET A 26 -0.46 3.85 1.58
CA MET A 26 0.20 5.14 1.35
C MET A 26 -0.42 5.88 0.17
N THR A 27 -0.70 5.21 -0.96
CA THR A 27 -1.36 5.85 -2.10
C THR A 27 -2.71 6.46 -1.70
N ILE A 28 -3.45 5.80 -0.81
CA ILE A 28 -4.71 6.34 -0.30
C ILE A 28 -4.48 7.60 0.53
N TRP A 29 -3.55 7.60 1.49
CA TRP A 29 -3.33 8.77 2.35
C TRP A 29 -2.60 9.93 1.65
N CYS A 30 -1.74 9.66 0.66
CA CYS A 30 -0.97 10.68 -0.05
C CYS A 30 -1.64 11.20 -1.32
N HIS A 31 -2.19 10.31 -2.16
CA HIS A 31 -2.48 10.62 -3.56
C HIS A 31 -3.98 10.67 -3.87
N SER A 32 -4.81 9.99 -3.10
CA SER A 32 -6.26 9.92 -3.39
C SER A 32 -7.03 11.21 -3.08
N GLY A 33 -6.40 12.20 -2.42
CA GLY A 33 -7.04 13.42 -1.94
C GLY A 33 -7.93 13.20 -0.70
N ILE A 34 -8.01 11.96 -0.19
CA ILE A 34 -8.70 11.64 1.06
C ILE A 34 -7.88 12.17 2.25
N LYS A 35 -8.41 13.19 2.93
CA LYS A 35 -7.80 13.75 4.14
C LYS A 35 -8.23 13.04 5.43
N SER A 36 -9.33 12.30 5.39
CA SER A 36 -9.84 11.55 6.55
C SER A 36 -10.72 10.38 6.14
N GLU A 37 -10.83 9.42 7.05
CA GLU A 37 -11.70 8.25 7.00
C GLU A 37 -13.20 8.58 6.96
N ASN A 38 -13.57 9.82 7.33
CA ASN A 38 -14.94 10.32 7.30
C ASN A 38 -15.35 10.81 5.91
N ASN A 39 -14.42 10.83 4.94
CA ASN A 39 -14.76 11.19 3.58
C ASN A 39 -15.73 10.17 2.99
N GLN A 40 -16.84 10.65 2.40
CA GLN A 40 -17.87 9.82 1.77
C GLN A 40 -17.36 8.86 0.70
N ASN A 41 -16.20 9.16 0.09
CA ASN A 41 -15.57 8.34 -0.95
C ASN A 41 -14.46 7.43 -0.41
N PHE A 42 -14.16 7.45 0.89
CA PHE A 42 -13.04 6.71 1.46
C PHE A 42 -13.14 5.20 1.17
N GLU A 43 -14.31 4.62 1.34
CA GLU A 43 -14.54 3.20 1.09
C GLU A 43 -14.36 2.83 -0.40
N LYS A 44 -14.95 3.60 -1.31
CA LYS A 44 -14.77 3.42 -2.76
C LYS A 44 -13.31 3.55 -3.19
N VAL A 45 -12.56 4.45 -2.56
CA VAL A 45 -11.13 4.63 -2.81
C VAL A 45 -10.34 3.41 -2.33
N CYS A 46 -10.62 2.89 -1.13
CA CYS A 46 -10.00 1.68 -0.62
C CYS A 46 -10.21 0.49 -1.56
N GLU A 47 -11.45 0.28 -2.01
CA GLU A 47 -11.80 -0.76 -2.99
C GLU A 47 -11.07 -0.60 -4.32
N ARG A 48 -10.99 0.64 -4.85
CA ARG A 48 -10.27 0.94 -6.09
C ARG A 48 -8.79 0.56 -6.03
N TYR A 49 -8.16 0.70 -4.87
CA TYR A 49 -6.77 0.30 -4.64
C TYR A 49 -6.62 -1.15 -4.14
N GLY A 50 -7.71 -1.91 -4.08
CA GLY A 50 -7.69 -3.33 -3.72
C GLY A 50 -7.23 -3.59 -2.28
N VAL A 51 -7.64 -2.73 -1.33
CA VAL A 51 -7.34 -2.87 0.09
C VAL A 51 -8.59 -2.57 0.92
N SER A 52 -8.81 -3.31 2.01
CA SER A 52 -9.98 -3.07 2.86
C SER A 52 -9.82 -1.80 3.70
N LYS A 53 -10.93 -1.14 4.00
CA LYS A 53 -10.97 0.02 4.93
C LYS A 53 -10.27 -0.29 6.26
N ALA A 54 -10.49 -1.49 6.82
CA ALA A 54 -9.89 -1.90 8.08
C ALA A 54 -8.35 -1.92 8.03
N VAL A 55 -7.78 -2.42 6.93
CA VAL A 55 -6.33 -2.46 6.72
C VAL A 55 -5.75 -1.04 6.57
N VAL A 56 -6.42 -0.17 5.82
CA VAL A 56 -5.99 1.22 5.63
C VAL A 56 -6.00 2.00 6.95
N LEU A 57 -7.04 1.81 7.77
CA LEU A 57 -7.16 2.41 9.10
C LEU A 57 -6.11 1.88 10.07
N LYS A 58 -5.88 0.56 10.09
CA LYS A 58 -4.85 -0.06 10.93
C LYS A 58 -3.46 0.51 10.68
N ASN A 59 -3.16 0.84 9.43
CA ASN A 59 -1.85 1.38 9.02
C ASN A 59 -1.80 2.92 8.97
N LYS A 60 -2.91 3.64 9.25
CA LYS A 60 -3.01 5.10 9.10
C LYS A 60 -1.87 5.86 9.80
N LYS A 61 -1.65 5.59 11.09
CA LYS A 61 -0.60 6.28 11.87
C LYS A 61 0.79 6.08 11.26
N TYR A 62 1.09 4.84 10.85
CA TYR A 62 2.37 4.50 10.23
C TYR A 62 2.53 5.18 8.85
N CYS A 63 1.50 5.12 8.00
CA CYS A 63 1.55 5.76 6.69
C CYS A 63 1.71 7.28 6.81
N LEU A 64 1.00 7.94 7.73
CA LEU A 64 1.12 9.39 7.94
C LEU A 64 2.49 9.79 8.48
N SER A 65 3.13 8.98 9.35
CA SER A 65 4.50 9.26 9.83
C SER A 65 5.59 9.14 8.77
N LEU A 66 5.28 8.61 7.58
CA LEU A 66 6.23 8.52 6.46
C LEU A 66 6.10 9.70 5.47
N ILE A 67 5.09 10.55 5.64
CA ILE A 67 4.78 11.67 4.74
C ILE A 67 5.31 13.00 5.30
N GLU A 68 5.54 13.06 6.62
CA GLU A 68 6.18 14.18 7.34
C GLU A 68 7.71 14.11 7.25
#